data_AF-A0A6G0S7U6-F1
#
_entry.id   AF-A0A6G0S7U6-F1
#
_cell.length_a   1.000
_cell.length_b   1.000
_cell.length_c   1.000
_cell.angle_alpha   90.00
_cell.angle_beta   90.00
_cell.angle_gamma   90.00
#
_symmetry.space_group_name_H-M   'P 1'
#
loop_
_entity.id
_entity.type
_entity.pdbx_description
1 polymer ?
#
loop_
_entity_poly.entity_id
_entity_poly.type
_entity_poly.pdbx_seq_one_letter_code
_entity_poly.pdbx_strand_id
1 'polypeptide(L)'
;MAGGRGGGRQPASSSRHAPPLPFDRSQNEPVRVYPPEPGRGGSLAALQSLQNKSVAVVGLLSTSCSSSSRAFAFANRLIGRCVFRDDEMQAAATVKDARLPASVHLYYDDVARCIYLLGLARPENLCFSPPAATKAATPSSTNKNKSPGRRQSTSINTEEAEQQTPLSETQRIRNEVDAFEREKLKMQVLLYSSCNLLVVLREDARITTNVLKDVRALAMEKAQLLSFVPTSTKHSKRDSGHSKTTSSSSSGNAFAPGRCVPLVLYVVPAPEEVVHASVKTQGSGPSRSATISYCKALETRLATLFRSLRGSTVGSVRMRDALSATNLSKERRVFNMDPSHSVVVVSRRTATADGRVEVQFENLLDALDADITATDILNDESLLQPLDDDDIGFQRLNQYVHKYLDLLFSFSPSGSKDGGRTELLSPPQWLKAFHGLVKSYGRLEAKRRLATAALEAAEGGSASDYLAPASYQLDPMELTR
;
A
#
# COMPACT_ATOMS: atom_id res chain seq x y z
N MET A 1 40.67 23.96 60.75
CA MET A 1 39.89 22.74 60.48
C MET A 1 38.82 23.06 59.46
N ALA A 2 38.76 22.26 58.40
CA ALA A 2 37.82 22.37 57.29
C ALA A 2 36.46 21.75 57.64
N GLY A 3 35.39 22.26 57.04
CA GLY A 3 34.05 21.67 57.08
C GLY A 3 33.08 22.50 56.25
N GLY A 4 32.86 22.08 55.00
CA GLY A 4 32.17 22.86 53.97
C GLY A 4 30.65 22.71 53.91
N ARG A 5 30.08 23.40 52.92
CA ARG A 5 28.86 23.02 52.18
C ARG A 5 28.80 23.85 50.90
N GLY A 6 29.30 23.25 49.81
CA GLY A 6 29.09 23.73 48.46
C GLY A 6 27.66 23.42 48.02
N GLY A 7 26.86 24.46 47.79
CA GLY A 7 25.57 24.39 47.13
C GLY A 7 25.67 24.96 45.72
N GLY A 8 26.29 24.20 44.81
CA GLY A 8 26.31 24.55 43.39
C GLY A 8 24.90 24.46 42.82
N ARG A 9 24.35 25.61 42.39
CA ARG A 9 23.20 25.67 41.49
C ARG A 9 23.56 24.92 40.21
N GLN A 10 22.93 23.78 39.95
CA GLN A 10 22.93 23.19 38.61
C GLN A 10 22.18 24.13 37.67
N PRO A 11 22.76 24.56 36.54
CA PRO A 11 21.99 25.22 35.50
C PRO A 11 21.10 24.16 34.84
N ALA A 12 19.80 24.44 34.79
CA ALA A 12 18.85 23.66 34.01
C ALA A 12 19.36 23.56 32.56
N SER A 13 19.62 22.33 32.11
CA SER A 13 19.95 22.04 30.72
C SER A 13 18.71 22.27 29.85
N SER A 14 18.50 23.51 29.44
CA SER A 14 17.61 23.80 28.32
C SER A 14 18.24 23.17 27.08
N SER A 15 17.77 21.98 26.69
CA SER A 15 18.04 21.45 25.35
C SER A 15 17.37 22.39 24.35
N ARG A 16 18.10 23.41 23.91
CA ARG A 16 17.73 24.23 22.77
C ARG A 16 17.72 23.29 21.57
N HIS A 17 16.55 22.73 21.25
CA HIS A 17 16.32 22.12 19.96
C HIS A 17 16.56 23.22 18.93
N ALA A 18 17.66 23.11 18.17
CA ALA A 18 17.90 23.98 17.04
C ALA A 18 16.65 23.95 16.14
N PRO A 19 16.24 25.10 15.57
CA PRO A 19 15.13 25.11 14.62
C PRO A 19 15.44 24.10 13.50
N PRO A 20 14.43 23.31 13.05
CA PRO A 20 14.66 22.31 12.03
C PRO A 20 15.21 22.99 10.78
N LEU A 21 16.27 22.39 10.21
CA LEU A 21 16.88 22.86 8.97
C LEU A 21 15.83 22.93 7.85
N PRO A 22 15.95 23.88 6.91
CA PRO A 22 15.05 23.95 5.77
C PRO A 22 15.07 22.63 4.99
N PHE A 23 13.92 22.26 4.44
CA PHE A 23 13.78 21.04 3.65
C PHE A 23 14.74 21.06 2.45
N ASP A 24 15.69 20.12 2.46
CA ASP A 24 16.65 19.93 1.38
C ASP A 24 16.08 18.94 0.36
N ARG A 25 15.79 19.45 -0.85
CA ARG A 25 15.25 18.64 -1.95
C ARG A 25 16.22 17.54 -2.38
N SER A 26 17.52 17.71 -2.16
CA SER A 26 18.53 16.70 -2.52
C SER A 26 18.46 15.45 -1.64
N GLN A 27 17.77 15.53 -0.48
CA GLN A 27 17.60 14.42 0.46
C GLN A 27 16.23 13.72 0.33
N ASN A 28 15.42 14.15 -0.64
CA ASN A 28 14.04 13.70 -0.83
C ASN A 28 13.98 12.44 -1.70
N GLU A 29 14.41 11.33 -1.12
CA GLU A 29 14.31 10.00 -1.72
C GLU A 29 13.02 9.28 -1.30
N PRO A 30 12.52 8.32 -2.10
CA PRO A 30 11.40 7.48 -1.70
C PRO A 30 11.75 6.67 -0.44
N VAL A 31 10.91 6.75 0.59
CA VAL A 31 11.12 6.06 1.87
C VAL A 31 10.07 4.99 2.12
N ARG A 32 10.48 3.78 2.49
CA ARG A 32 9.54 2.75 2.94
C ARG A 32 8.97 3.12 4.32
N VAL A 33 7.68 3.43 4.36
CA VAL A 33 6.93 3.78 5.58
C VAL A 33 6.13 2.60 6.13
N TYR A 34 5.94 1.55 5.34
CA TYR A 34 5.35 0.29 5.76
C TYR A 34 5.98 -0.90 5.03
N PRO A 35 6.34 -1.99 5.73
CA PRO A 35 6.64 -2.03 7.16
C PRO A 35 7.75 -1.01 7.50
N PRO A 36 7.76 -0.45 8.72
CA PRO A 36 8.74 0.58 9.08
C PRO A 36 10.17 0.03 9.02
N GLU A 37 11.05 0.76 8.34
CA GLU A 37 12.47 0.39 8.23
C GLU A 37 13.28 0.95 9.42
N PRO A 38 13.96 0.10 10.19
CA PRO A 38 14.87 0.57 11.22
C PRO A 38 16.09 1.25 10.58
N GLY A 39 16.37 2.51 10.94
CA GLY A 39 17.59 3.22 10.54
C GLY A 39 17.44 4.27 9.42
N ARG A 40 16.41 4.21 8.56
CA ARG A 40 16.14 5.25 7.53
C ARG A 40 15.35 6.47 8.04
N GLY A 41 15.58 6.88 9.28
CA GLY A 41 14.88 8.01 9.90
C GLY A 41 15.26 9.39 9.32
N GLY A 42 16.41 9.49 8.66
CA GLY A 42 16.97 10.76 8.16
C GLY A 42 16.10 11.46 7.11
N SER A 43 15.67 10.75 6.06
CA SER A 43 14.83 11.33 5.00
C SER A 43 13.43 11.74 5.52
N LEU A 44 12.88 11.01 6.49
CA LEU A 44 11.64 11.40 7.17
C LEU A 44 11.84 12.57 8.14
N ALA A 45 13.05 12.80 8.64
CA ALA A 45 13.37 13.94 9.49
C ALA A 45 13.31 15.26 8.69
N ALA A 46 13.66 15.25 7.40
CA ALA A 46 13.50 16.43 6.54
C ALA A 46 12.04 16.92 6.49
N LEU A 47 11.06 16.00 6.47
CA LEU A 47 9.64 16.35 6.50
C LEU A 47 9.21 17.04 7.80
N GLN A 48 9.94 16.86 8.91
CA GLN A 48 9.64 17.48 10.20
C GLN A 48 9.78 19.01 10.17
N SER A 49 10.56 19.55 9.23
CA SER A 49 10.73 21.00 9.02
C SER A 49 9.49 21.67 8.41
N LEU A 50 8.56 20.90 7.83
CA LEU A 50 7.44 21.40 7.02
C LEU A 50 6.17 21.66 7.84
N GLN A 51 6.30 22.09 9.10
CA GLN A 51 5.15 22.25 10.02
C GLN A 51 4.09 23.25 9.54
N ASN A 52 4.48 24.24 8.73
CA ASN A 52 3.61 25.32 8.26
C ASN A 52 3.05 25.07 6.85
N LYS A 53 3.34 23.93 6.21
CA LYS A 53 2.79 23.59 4.90
C LYS A 53 1.63 22.64 5.06
N SER A 54 0.52 22.85 4.36
CA SER A 54 -0.51 21.81 4.19
C SER A 54 -0.21 20.93 2.98
N VAL A 55 -0.56 19.65 3.09
CA VAL A 55 -0.23 18.61 2.09
C VAL A 55 -1.47 17.81 1.71
N ALA A 56 -1.58 17.47 0.43
CA ALA A 56 -2.54 16.48 -0.07
C ALA A 56 -1.84 15.11 -0.19
N VAL A 57 -2.58 14.02 -0.02
CA VAL A 57 -2.02 12.67 -0.09
C VAL A 57 -2.67 11.88 -1.22
N VAL A 58 -1.84 11.47 -2.18
CA VAL A 58 -2.22 10.69 -3.35
C VAL A 58 -1.64 9.29 -3.23
N GLY A 59 -2.51 8.29 -3.14
CA GLY A 59 -2.12 6.89 -3.17
C GLY A 59 -2.07 6.36 -4.60
N LEU A 60 -1.13 5.45 -4.83
CA LEU A 60 -0.94 4.71 -6.07
C LEU A 60 -0.92 3.22 -5.73
N LEU A 61 -1.83 2.47 -6.32
CA LEU A 61 -1.97 1.04 -6.08
C LEU A 61 -2.08 0.31 -7.42
N SER A 62 -1.15 -0.60 -7.69
CA SER A 62 -1.36 -1.61 -8.74
C SER A 62 -2.12 -2.80 -8.16
N THR A 63 -3.17 -3.24 -8.85
CA THR A 63 -3.88 -4.48 -8.50
C THR A 63 -3.22 -5.72 -9.09
N SER A 64 -2.28 -5.53 -10.02
CA SER A 64 -1.54 -6.60 -10.67
C SER A 64 -0.29 -6.92 -9.87
N CYS A 65 -0.07 -8.20 -9.60
CA CYS A 65 1.16 -8.72 -9.00
C CYS A 65 2.07 -9.32 -10.07
N SER A 66 1.95 -8.93 -11.35
CA SER A 66 2.81 -9.49 -12.41
C SER A 66 4.20 -8.84 -12.44
N SER A 67 4.30 -7.54 -12.17
CA SER A 67 5.57 -6.81 -12.16
C SER A 67 5.48 -5.53 -11.34
N SER A 68 6.39 -5.36 -10.38
CA SER A 68 6.52 -4.11 -9.61
C SER A 68 7.04 -2.96 -10.48
N SER A 69 7.85 -3.25 -11.50
CA SER A 69 8.41 -2.29 -12.43
C SER A 69 7.35 -1.50 -13.21
N ARG A 70 6.20 -2.13 -13.51
CA ARG A 70 5.05 -1.44 -14.12
C ARG A 70 4.41 -0.43 -13.18
N ALA A 71 4.27 -0.78 -11.90
CA ALA A 71 3.76 0.13 -10.89
C ALA A 71 4.69 1.35 -10.72
N PHE A 72 6.01 1.16 -10.81
CA PHE A 72 7.00 2.24 -10.72
C PHE A 72 6.91 3.18 -11.93
N ALA A 73 6.86 2.61 -13.14
CA ALA A 73 6.75 3.38 -14.38
C ALA A 73 5.50 4.25 -14.38
N PHE A 74 4.35 3.66 -14.04
CA PHE A 74 3.09 4.39 -13.96
C PHE A 74 3.11 5.48 -12.88
N ALA A 75 3.67 5.19 -11.70
CA ALA A 75 3.80 6.15 -10.62
C ALA A 75 4.68 7.34 -11.01
N ASN A 76 5.86 7.08 -11.59
CA ASN A 76 6.79 8.10 -12.06
C ASN A 76 6.16 8.99 -13.12
N ARG A 77 5.41 8.39 -14.06
CA ARG A 77 4.70 9.13 -15.10
C ARG A 77 3.63 10.04 -14.54
N LEU A 78 2.81 9.56 -13.59
CA LEU A 78 1.80 10.38 -12.92
C LEU A 78 2.42 11.52 -12.09
N ILE A 79 3.57 11.28 -11.46
CA ILE A 79 4.33 12.30 -10.72
C ILE A 79 5.01 13.29 -11.68
N GLY A 80 5.28 12.87 -12.92
CA GLY A 80 6.09 13.61 -13.88
C GLY A 80 7.58 13.63 -13.54
N ARG A 81 8.05 12.66 -12.74
CA ARG A 81 9.46 12.53 -12.32
C ARG A 81 9.84 11.06 -12.13
N CYS A 82 11.08 10.71 -12.46
CA CYS A 82 11.65 9.39 -12.18
C CYS A 82 12.04 9.26 -10.69
N VAL A 83 11.07 8.96 -9.83
CA VAL A 83 11.25 8.87 -8.38
C VAL A 83 11.54 7.44 -7.94
N PHE A 84 10.71 6.50 -8.40
CA PHE A 84 10.78 5.10 -8.02
C PHE A 84 11.62 4.35 -9.06
N ARG A 85 12.92 4.20 -8.79
CA ARG A 85 13.86 3.45 -9.64
C ARG A 85 13.87 1.98 -9.24
N ASP A 86 13.95 1.05 -10.20
CA ASP A 86 13.78 -0.38 -9.90
C ASP A 86 14.80 -0.91 -8.90
N ASP A 87 16.07 -0.59 -9.11
CA ASP A 87 17.22 -1.01 -8.33
C ASP A 87 17.14 -0.54 -6.87
N GLU A 88 16.83 0.75 -6.66
CA GLU A 88 16.62 1.33 -5.34
C GLU A 88 15.38 0.75 -4.65
N MET A 89 14.28 0.62 -5.38
CA MET A 89 13.02 0.08 -4.86
C MET A 89 13.11 -1.42 -4.56
N GLN A 90 13.89 -2.16 -5.34
CA GLN A 90 14.15 -3.57 -5.13
C GLN A 90 14.94 -3.79 -3.84
N ALA A 91 15.94 -2.96 -3.57
CA ALA A 91 16.65 -2.94 -2.29
C ALA A 91 15.71 -2.53 -1.15
N ALA A 92 14.92 -1.46 -1.33
CA ALA A 92 13.97 -0.98 -0.33
C ALA A 92 12.79 -1.95 -0.08
N ALA A 93 12.50 -2.90 -0.97
CA ALA A 93 11.49 -3.94 -0.78
C ALA A 93 12.08 -5.25 -0.22
N THR A 94 13.37 -5.29 0.11
CA THR A 94 14.07 -6.48 0.61
C THR A 94 14.53 -6.25 2.05
N VAL A 95 14.41 -7.28 2.90
CA VAL A 95 14.91 -7.27 4.29
C VAL A 95 15.54 -8.62 4.58
N LYS A 96 16.81 -8.64 5.02
CA LYS A 96 17.56 -9.88 5.30
C LYS A 96 17.46 -10.88 4.14
N ASP A 97 17.73 -10.40 2.93
CA ASP A 97 17.68 -11.16 1.67
C ASP A 97 16.31 -11.73 1.28
N ALA A 98 15.25 -11.40 2.02
CA ALA A 98 13.88 -11.78 1.71
C ALA A 98 13.07 -10.57 1.19
N ARG A 99 12.42 -10.75 0.04
CA ARG A 99 11.47 -9.75 -0.48
C ARG A 99 10.21 -9.70 0.40
N LEU A 100 9.84 -8.49 0.81
CA LEU A 100 8.64 -8.24 1.58
C LEU A 100 7.38 -8.65 0.80
N PRO A 101 6.37 -9.25 1.45
CA PRO A 101 5.09 -9.57 0.80
C PRO A 101 4.35 -8.34 0.27
N ALA A 102 4.38 -7.23 1.03
CA ALA A 102 3.82 -5.95 0.63
C ALA A 102 4.53 -4.80 1.35
N SER A 103 4.54 -3.62 0.73
CA SER A 103 5.14 -2.40 1.28
C SER A 103 4.41 -1.12 0.82
N VAL A 104 4.60 -0.03 1.57
CA VAL A 104 4.19 1.33 1.18
C VAL A 104 5.42 2.23 1.18
N HIS A 105 5.65 2.91 0.07
CA HIS A 105 6.75 3.85 -0.12
C HIS A 105 6.20 5.26 -0.25
N LEU A 106 6.84 6.21 0.43
CA LEU A 106 6.45 7.60 0.52
C LEU A 106 7.44 8.46 -0.28
N TYR A 107 6.91 9.35 -1.11
CA TYR A 107 7.66 10.45 -1.71
C TYR A 107 6.90 11.77 -1.48
N TYR A 108 7.61 12.84 -1.17
CA TYR A 108 7.01 14.17 -1.01
C TYR A 108 7.38 15.07 -2.18
N ASP A 109 6.42 15.53 -2.96
CA ASP A 109 6.67 16.60 -3.94
C ASP A 109 6.33 17.95 -3.32
N ASP A 110 7.34 18.80 -3.19
CA ASP A 110 7.19 20.12 -2.61
C ASP A 110 6.57 21.13 -3.57
N VAL A 111 6.67 20.89 -4.89
CA VAL A 111 6.06 21.72 -5.94
C VAL A 111 4.55 21.47 -5.98
N ALA A 112 4.13 20.21 -6.13
CA ALA A 112 2.71 19.85 -6.06
C ALA A 112 2.12 19.89 -4.64
N ARG A 113 2.97 20.07 -3.61
CA ARG A 113 2.60 19.98 -2.18
C ARG A 113 1.86 18.68 -1.87
N CYS A 114 2.36 17.57 -2.42
CA CYS A 114 1.73 16.26 -2.33
C CYS A 114 2.64 15.24 -1.66
N ILE A 115 2.06 14.35 -0.86
CA ILE A 115 2.68 13.08 -0.49
C ILE A 115 2.12 12.02 -1.43
N TYR A 116 3.00 11.36 -2.16
CA TYR A 116 2.68 10.18 -2.96
C TYR A 116 2.98 8.92 -2.14
N LEU A 117 1.99 8.04 -2.06
CA LEU A 117 2.13 6.73 -1.42
C LEU A 117 2.01 5.64 -2.47
N LEU A 118 3.09 4.92 -2.73
CA LEU A 118 3.12 3.79 -3.64
C LEU A 118 2.97 2.49 -2.85
N GLY A 119 1.84 1.80 -3.02
CA GLY A 119 1.61 0.46 -2.48
C GLY A 119 2.07 -0.62 -3.44
N LEU A 120 2.89 -1.53 -2.93
CA LEU A 120 3.48 -2.62 -3.71
C LEU A 120 3.18 -3.94 -3.04
N ALA A 121 2.77 -4.93 -3.84
CA ALA A 121 2.77 -6.32 -3.45
C ALA A 121 3.91 -7.03 -4.19
N ARG A 122 4.51 -8.02 -3.54
CA ARG A 122 5.50 -8.89 -4.17
C ARG A 122 4.87 -9.57 -5.40
N PRO A 123 5.58 -9.61 -6.54
CA PRO A 123 5.08 -10.30 -7.71
C PRO A 123 4.79 -11.79 -7.46
N GLU A 124 3.72 -12.32 -8.04
CA GLU A 124 3.25 -13.70 -7.82
C GLU A 124 4.29 -14.75 -8.24
N ASN A 125 5.03 -14.49 -9.32
CA ASN A 125 6.12 -15.35 -9.79
C ASN A 125 7.27 -15.49 -8.77
N LEU A 126 7.35 -14.58 -7.80
CA LEU A 126 8.33 -14.58 -6.71
C LEU A 126 7.73 -14.99 -5.37
N CYS A 127 6.44 -15.30 -5.32
CA CYS A 127 5.76 -15.64 -4.08
C CYS A 127 5.92 -17.10 -3.67
N PHE A 128 6.15 -18.01 -4.63
CA PHE A 128 6.03 -19.46 -4.40
C PHE A 128 7.12 -20.30 -5.10
N SER A 129 8.31 -19.72 -5.34
CA SER A 129 9.43 -20.50 -5.87
C SER A 129 9.88 -21.54 -4.83
N PRO A 130 10.09 -22.81 -5.20
CA PRO A 130 10.67 -23.78 -4.29
C PRO A 130 12.02 -23.24 -3.80
N PRO A 131 12.40 -23.44 -2.53
CA PRO A 131 13.69 -22.98 -2.03
C PRO A 131 14.77 -23.50 -2.96
N ALA A 132 15.54 -22.60 -3.57
CA ALA A 132 16.68 -22.98 -4.38
C ALA A 132 17.55 -23.88 -3.50
N ALA A 133 17.66 -25.17 -3.88
CA ALA A 133 18.61 -26.07 -3.27
C ALA A 133 19.95 -25.34 -3.27
N THR A 134 20.54 -25.15 -2.09
CA THR A 134 21.88 -24.61 -1.89
C THR A 134 22.84 -25.34 -2.83
N LYS A 135 23.08 -24.75 -3.99
CA LYS A 135 24.22 -25.06 -4.85
C LYS A 135 25.11 -23.84 -4.82
N ALA A 136 26.05 -23.89 -3.88
CA ALA A 136 27.31 -23.19 -4.02
C ALA A 136 27.89 -23.58 -5.38
N ALA A 137 27.77 -22.69 -6.36
CA ALA A 137 28.49 -22.78 -7.61
C ALA A 137 29.80 -22.01 -7.42
N THR A 138 30.81 -22.68 -6.90
CA THR A 138 32.20 -22.27 -7.08
C THR A 138 32.67 -22.79 -8.45
N PRO A 139 33.28 -21.96 -9.31
CA PRO A 139 33.83 -22.43 -10.57
C PRO A 139 35.29 -22.84 -10.37
N SER A 140 35.67 -24.09 -10.66
CA SER A 140 37.05 -24.37 -11.13
C SER A 140 37.19 -25.71 -11.85
N SER A 141 38.04 -25.66 -12.86
CA SER A 141 38.38 -26.61 -13.92
C SER A 141 38.95 -27.98 -13.52
N THR A 142 38.72 -28.94 -14.44
CA THR A 142 39.61 -30.01 -14.95
C THR A 142 40.08 -31.22 -14.10
N ASN A 143 39.83 -32.39 -14.72
CA ASN A 143 40.66 -33.61 -14.86
C ASN A 143 40.48 -34.86 -13.94
N LYS A 144 39.92 -35.91 -14.58
CA LYS A 144 40.25 -37.35 -14.60
C LYS A 144 41.02 -37.97 -13.41
N ASN A 145 40.42 -38.97 -12.72
CA ASN A 145 40.70 -40.43 -12.89
C ASN A 145 40.19 -41.30 -11.71
N LYS A 146 39.72 -42.51 -12.07
CA LYS A 146 39.73 -43.82 -11.36
C LYS A 146 39.14 -43.97 -9.93
N SER A 147 38.13 -44.85 -9.83
CA SER A 147 37.77 -45.70 -8.68
C SER A 147 38.72 -46.92 -8.58
N PRO A 148 38.65 -47.85 -7.57
CA PRO A 148 37.64 -48.04 -6.51
C PRO A 148 38.18 -48.37 -5.09
N GLY A 149 37.31 -48.33 -4.07
CA GLY A 149 37.63 -48.76 -2.70
C GLY A 149 36.38 -49.21 -1.93
N ARG A 150 36.22 -50.52 -1.84
CA ARG A 150 35.14 -51.28 -1.16
C ARG A 150 35.37 -51.35 0.36
N ARG A 151 34.35 -51.08 1.18
CA ARG A 151 33.97 -51.89 2.37
C ARG A 151 32.60 -51.48 2.93
N GLN A 152 31.87 -52.51 3.36
CA GLN A 152 30.45 -52.56 3.73
C GLN A 152 30.15 -51.92 5.10
N SER A 153 28.89 -51.54 5.35
CA SER A 153 28.08 -52.18 6.42
C SER A 153 26.60 -51.74 6.41
N THR A 154 25.75 -52.78 6.39
CA THR A 154 24.44 -52.93 7.05
C THR A 154 23.26 -52.00 6.72
N SER A 155 22.28 -52.64 6.08
CA SER A 155 20.85 -52.35 5.95
C SER A 155 20.16 -51.96 7.26
N ILE A 156 19.42 -50.84 7.25
CA ILE A 156 18.18 -50.66 8.03
C ILE A 156 17.22 -49.77 7.20
N ASN A 157 16.15 -50.39 6.69
CA ASN A 157 14.83 -49.87 6.33
C ASN A 157 14.75 -48.60 5.47
N THR A 158 14.97 -48.77 4.17
CA THR A 158 14.47 -47.90 3.11
C THR A 158 13.07 -48.37 2.71
N GLU A 159 12.01 -48.02 3.45
CA GLU A 159 10.62 -48.21 2.97
C GLU A 159 9.54 -47.37 3.70
N GLU A 160 9.91 -46.33 4.45
CA GLU A 160 8.94 -45.39 5.05
C GLU A 160 9.24 -43.89 4.76
N ALA A 161 10.07 -43.58 3.76
CA ALA A 161 10.49 -42.21 3.48
C ALA A 161 9.80 -41.53 2.27
N GLU A 162 8.93 -42.22 1.53
CA GLU A 162 8.42 -41.70 0.25
C GLU A 162 6.92 -41.35 0.22
N GLN A 163 6.18 -41.40 1.34
CA GLN A 163 4.72 -41.14 1.33
C GLN A 163 4.20 -40.05 2.27
N GLN A 164 5.05 -39.40 3.09
CA GLN A 164 4.62 -38.29 3.98
C GLN A 164 5.00 -36.87 3.51
N THR A 165 5.72 -36.74 2.39
CA THR A 165 6.27 -35.46 1.91
C THR A 165 5.34 -34.55 1.07
N PRO A 166 4.28 -35.00 0.35
CA PRO A 166 3.48 -34.09 -0.49
C PRO A 166 2.40 -33.27 0.26
N LEU A 167 1.90 -33.78 1.39
CA LEU A 167 0.87 -33.08 2.19
C LEU A 167 1.45 -31.87 2.95
N SER A 168 2.70 -31.96 3.38
CA SER A 168 3.39 -30.90 4.12
C SER A 168 3.74 -29.70 3.22
N GLU A 169 4.20 -29.93 1.98
CA GLU A 169 4.52 -28.87 1.03
C GLU A 169 3.28 -28.09 0.58
N THR A 170 2.18 -28.80 0.31
CA THR A 170 0.90 -28.17 -0.04
C THR A 170 0.39 -27.26 1.09
N GLN A 171 0.52 -27.71 2.35
CA GLN A 171 0.14 -26.91 3.51
C GLN A 171 1.06 -25.72 3.73
N ARG A 172 2.36 -25.87 3.47
CA ARG A 172 3.34 -24.78 3.50
C ARG A 172 3.00 -23.71 2.47
N ILE A 173 2.79 -24.09 1.20
CA ILE A 173 2.44 -23.16 0.12
C ILE A 173 1.15 -22.42 0.48
N ARG A 174 0.12 -23.14 0.97
CA ARG A 174 -1.14 -22.51 1.42
C ARG A 174 -0.90 -21.47 2.52
N ASN A 175 -0.11 -21.80 3.54
CA ASN A 175 0.22 -20.86 4.62
C ASN A 175 1.00 -19.62 4.10
N GLU A 176 1.90 -19.80 3.13
CA GLU A 176 2.64 -18.71 2.49
C GLU A 176 1.72 -17.80 1.65
N VAL A 177 0.78 -18.38 0.89
CA VAL A 177 -0.25 -17.65 0.14
C VAL A 177 -1.12 -16.83 1.10
N ASP A 178 -1.62 -17.46 2.16
CA ASP A 178 -2.51 -16.80 3.13
C ASP A 178 -1.78 -15.66 3.87
N ALA A 179 -0.50 -15.83 4.19
CA ALA A 179 0.32 -14.78 4.77
C ALA A 179 0.54 -13.62 3.79
N PHE A 180 0.81 -13.91 2.51
CA PHE A 180 0.97 -12.91 1.46
C PHE A 180 -0.32 -12.10 1.24
N GLU A 181 -1.46 -12.75 1.06
CA GLU A 181 -2.74 -12.06 0.83
C GLU A 181 -3.16 -11.23 2.05
N ARG A 182 -2.83 -11.69 3.27
CA ARG A 182 -3.06 -10.91 4.51
C ARG A 182 -2.22 -9.63 4.54
N GLU A 183 -0.93 -9.72 4.20
CA GLU A 183 -0.04 -8.55 4.17
C GLU A 183 -0.40 -7.57 3.04
N LYS A 184 -0.81 -8.08 1.88
CA LYS A 184 -1.35 -7.29 0.78
C LYS A 184 -2.62 -6.55 1.19
N LEU A 185 -3.57 -7.25 1.84
CA LEU A 185 -4.79 -6.63 2.36
C LEU A 185 -4.46 -5.52 3.36
N LYS A 186 -3.50 -5.75 4.26
CA LYS A 186 -3.05 -4.75 5.24
C LYS A 186 -2.47 -3.50 4.59
N MET A 187 -1.59 -3.67 3.61
CA MET A 187 -1.05 -2.56 2.81
C MET A 187 -2.18 -1.76 2.15
N GLN A 188 -3.15 -2.44 1.52
CA GLN A 188 -4.29 -1.77 0.90
C GLN A 188 -5.12 -1.00 1.93
N VAL A 189 -5.47 -1.59 3.08
CA VAL A 189 -6.22 -0.90 4.14
C VAL A 189 -5.50 0.37 4.61
N LEU A 190 -4.17 0.34 4.73
CA LEU A 190 -3.38 1.51 5.08
C LEU A 190 -3.52 2.62 4.03
N LEU A 191 -3.43 2.29 2.73
CA LEU A 191 -3.65 3.27 1.65
C LEU A 191 -5.09 3.83 1.66
N TYR A 192 -6.10 2.95 1.70
CA TYR A 192 -7.52 3.33 1.73
C TYR A 192 -7.93 4.11 2.99
N SER A 193 -7.08 4.14 4.01
CA SER A 193 -7.33 4.85 5.25
C SER A 193 -6.41 6.05 5.44
N SER A 194 -5.50 6.35 4.51
CA SER A 194 -4.50 7.43 4.69
C SER A 194 -4.40 8.42 3.53
N CYS A 195 -5.07 8.15 2.41
CA CYS A 195 -5.03 9.00 1.21
C CYS A 195 -6.27 9.90 1.10
N ASN A 196 -6.11 11.04 0.43
CA ASN A 196 -7.22 11.89 -0.03
C ASN A 196 -7.73 11.43 -1.40
N LEU A 197 -6.82 11.07 -2.30
CA LEU A 197 -7.08 10.49 -3.62
C LEU A 197 -6.33 9.16 -3.72
N LEU A 198 -6.94 8.13 -4.30
CA LEU A 198 -6.28 6.86 -4.56
C LEU A 198 -6.50 6.47 -6.02
N VAL A 199 -5.40 6.40 -6.77
CA VAL A 199 -5.39 5.94 -8.16
C VAL A 199 -5.06 4.45 -8.16
N VAL A 200 -6.01 3.66 -8.66
CA VAL A 200 -5.93 2.20 -8.68
C VAL A 200 -5.67 1.75 -10.11
N LEU A 201 -4.42 1.42 -10.42
CA LEU A 201 -4.05 0.82 -11.69
C LEU A 201 -4.52 -0.63 -11.71
N ARG A 202 -5.43 -0.92 -12.63
CA ARG A 202 -5.95 -2.27 -12.88
C ARG A 202 -5.51 -2.71 -14.26
N GLU A 203 -4.42 -3.48 -14.30
CA GLU A 203 -3.85 -3.99 -15.55
C GLU A 203 -4.81 -4.94 -16.28
N ASP A 204 -5.66 -5.65 -15.54
CA ASP A 204 -6.69 -6.50 -16.12
C ASP A 204 -7.86 -5.67 -16.67
N ALA A 205 -8.04 -5.67 -17.99
CA ALA A 205 -9.15 -5.00 -18.67
C ALA A 205 -10.56 -5.53 -18.27
N ARG A 206 -10.65 -6.58 -17.44
CA ARG A 206 -11.92 -7.23 -17.06
C ARG A 206 -12.29 -6.91 -15.61
N ILE A 207 -13.31 -6.08 -15.42
CA ILE A 207 -13.89 -5.81 -14.10
C ILE A 207 -14.90 -6.91 -13.73
N THR A 208 -14.48 -7.97 -13.06
CA THR A 208 -15.39 -9.06 -12.64
C THR A 208 -16.01 -8.81 -11.26
N THR A 209 -16.88 -9.72 -10.80
CA THR A 209 -17.48 -9.68 -9.46
C THR A 209 -16.46 -9.89 -8.34
N ASN A 210 -15.23 -10.31 -8.64
CA ASN A 210 -14.16 -10.47 -7.65
C ASN A 210 -13.85 -9.16 -6.91
N VAL A 211 -14.00 -8.00 -7.58
CA VAL A 211 -13.85 -6.70 -6.92
C VAL A 211 -14.75 -6.53 -5.70
N LEU A 212 -15.91 -7.20 -5.67
CA LEU A 212 -16.81 -7.17 -4.51
C LEU A 212 -16.27 -7.97 -3.33
N LYS A 213 -15.54 -9.06 -3.58
CA LYS A 213 -14.86 -9.82 -2.53
C LYS A 213 -13.75 -8.98 -1.90
N ASP A 214 -12.93 -8.35 -2.74
CA ASP A 214 -11.82 -7.50 -2.31
C ASP A 214 -12.34 -6.31 -1.48
N VAL A 215 -13.37 -5.61 -1.97
CA VAL A 215 -13.93 -4.47 -1.25
C VAL A 215 -14.61 -4.89 0.06
N ARG A 216 -15.23 -6.06 0.13
CA ARG A 216 -15.78 -6.59 1.40
C ARG A 216 -14.65 -6.94 2.38
N ALA A 217 -13.58 -7.58 1.92
CA ALA A 217 -12.41 -7.87 2.74
C ALA A 217 -11.79 -6.58 3.29
N LEU A 218 -11.59 -5.57 2.44
CA LEU A 218 -11.12 -4.24 2.82
C LEU A 218 -12.04 -3.58 3.85
N ALA A 219 -13.36 -3.65 3.66
CA ALA A 219 -14.33 -3.06 4.58
C ALA A 219 -14.29 -3.71 5.97
N MET A 220 -14.23 -5.04 6.02
CA MET A 220 -14.13 -5.78 7.28
C MET A 220 -12.83 -5.46 8.01
N GLU A 221 -11.71 -5.48 7.29
CA GLU A 221 -10.39 -5.24 7.86
C GLU A 221 -10.24 -3.79 8.33
N LYS A 222 -10.70 -2.81 7.53
CA LYS A 222 -10.77 -1.40 7.93
C LYS A 222 -11.64 -1.23 9.17
N ALA A 223 -12.82 -1.81 9.22
CA ALA A 223 -13.71 -1.69 10.39
C ALA A 223 -13.07 -2.23 11.68
N GLN A 224 -12.31 -3.32 11.60
CA GLN A 224 -11.55 -3.84 12.73
C GLN A 224 -10.42 -2.91 13.14
N LEU A 225 -9.65 -2.37 12.19
CA LEU A 225 -8.59 -1.39 12.46
C LEU A 225 -9.12 -0.14 13.16
N LEU A 226 -10.26 0.40 12.69
CA LEU A 226 -10.87 1.60 13.26
C LEU A 226 -11.26 1.43 14.74
N SER A 227 -11.51 0.20 15.21
CA SER A 227 -11.77 -0.05 16.64
C SER A 227 -10.57 0.22 17.56
N PHE A 228 -9.36 0.27 17.00
CA PHE A 228 -8.11 0.58 17.70
C PHE A 228 -7.62 2.02 17.46
N VAL A 229 -8.24 2.74 16.53
CA VAL A 229 -7.95 4.15 16.27
C VAL A 229 -8.74 5.00 17.28
N PRO A 230 -8.10 5.91 18.04
CA PRO A 230 -8.82 6.76 18.98
C PRO A 230 -9.87 7.60 18.24
N THR A 231 -11.15 7.45 18.59
CA THR A 231 -12.25 8.29 18.07
C THR A 231 -12.46 9.49 18.99
N SER A 232 -12.67 10.69 18.43
CA SER A 232 -12.77 11.93 19.23
C SER A 232 -14.09 12.10 19.98
N THR A 233 -14.97 11.11 19.95
CA THR A 233 -16.36 11.24 20.40
C THR A 233 -16.65 10.69 21.79
N LYS A 234 -15.64 10.23 22.55
CA LYS A 234 -15.84 9.94 23.97
C LYS A 234 -15.66 11.22 24.79
N HIS A 235 -16.77 11.93 25.01
CA HIS A 235 -16.92 12.81 26.17
C HIS A 235 -16.68 11.99 27.44
N SER A 236 -15.45 12.04 27.95
CA SER A 236 -15.17 11.69 29.33
C SER A 236 -15.76 12.80 30.20
N LYS A 237 -16.96 12.57 30.73
CA LYS A 237 -17.47 13.33 31.89
C LYS A 237 -16.63 12.90 33.10
N ARG A 238 -15.44 13.49 33.27
CA ARG A 238 -14.79 13.62 34.58
C ARG A 238 -13.57 14.53 34.54
N ASP A 239 -13.68 15.54 35.41
CA ASP A 239 -12.62 16.25 36.14
C ASP A 239 -11.71 17.22 35.39
N SER A 240 -12.21 18.46 35.34
CA SER A 240 -11.52 19.69 35.73
C SER A 240 -10.04 19.56 36.12
N GLY A 241 -9.16 20.14 35.29
CA GLY A 241 -7.77 20.42 35.65
C GLY A 241 -7.04 21.15 34.54
N HIS A 242 -6.79 22.45 34.74
CA HIS A 242 -6.05 23.32 33.82
C HIS A 242 -4.68 22.74 33.42
N SER A 243 -4.45 22.60 32.11
CA SER A 243 -3.12 22.89 31.53
C SER A 243 -3.29 23.40 30.10
N LYS A 244 -2.90 24.66 29.88
CA LYS A 244 -2.67 25.22 28.55
C LYS A 244 -1.37 24.60 28.02
N THR A 245 -1.48 23.49 27.30
CA THR A 245 -0.43 23.02 26.40
C THR A 245 -1.05 22.84 25.02
N THR A 246 -0.64 23.71 24.11
CA THR A 246 -0.92 23.67 22.67
C THR A 246 -0.30 22.41 22.06
N SER A 247 -0.95 21.26 22.22
CA SER A 247 -0.71 20.10 21.37
C SER A 247 -1.93 19.93 20.49
N SER A 248 -1.85 20.40 19.24
CA SER A 248 -2.85 20.16 18.20
C SER A 248 -2.96 18.65 17.96
N SER A 249 -3.79 17.98 18.75
CA SER A 249 -4.07 16.57 18.57
C SER A 249 -4.90 16.43 17.31
N SER A 250 -4.32 15.79 16.29
CA SER A 250 -4.97 15.35 15.04
C SER A 250 -6.14 14.38 15.28
N SER A 251 -6.52 14.15 16.55
CA SER A 251 -7.54 13.23 17.03
C SER A 251 -8.97 13.62 16.61
N GLY A 252 -9.17 14.63 15.78
CA GLY A 252 -10.47 15.09 15.29
C GLY A 252 -10.55 15.26 13.76
N ASN A 253 -9.43 15.23 13.04
CA ASN A 253 -9.38 15.70 11.66
C ASN A 253 -9.82 14.62 10.66
N ALA A 254 -10.75 14.97 9.77
CA ALA A 254 -11.27 14.06 8.74
C ALA A 254 -10.24 13.69 7.66
N PHE A 255 -9.16 14.47 7.49
CA PHE A 255 -8.06 14.17 6.58
C PHE A 255 -6.93 13.36 7.24
N ALA A 256 -7.07 12.99 8.51
CA ALA A 256 -6.06 12.19 9.19
C ALA A 256 -6.10 10.71 8.77
N PRO A 257 -4.94 10.05 8.67
CA PRO A 257 -4.84 8.60 8.60
C PRO A 257 -5.71 7.89 9.65
N GLY A 258 -6.47 6.90 9.20
CA GLY A 258 -7.49 6.19 9.98
C GLY A 258 -8.86 6.87 9.96
N ARG A 259 -9.03 8.04 9.34
CA ARG A 259 -10.34 8.73 9.25
C ARG A 259 -10.70 9.18 7.86
N CYS A 260 -9.70 9.49 7.04
CA CYS A 260 -9.95 9.91 5.69
C CYS A 260 -10.63 8.82 4.86
N VAL A 261 -11.48 9.27 3.95
CA VAL A 261 -12.18 8.44 2.97
C VAL A 261 -11.70 8.92 1.61
N PRO A 262 -10.82 8.19 0.92
CA PRO A 262 -10.26 8.64 -0.33
C PRO A 262 -11.33 8.68 -1.42
N LEU A 263 -11.18 9.61 -2.36
CA LEU A 263 -11.79 9.49 -3.68
C LEU A 263 -10.96 8.48 -4.49
N VAL A 264 -11.59 7.48 -5.08
CA VAL A 264 -10.91 6.44 -5.87
C VAL A 264 -11.15 6.66 -7.35
N LEU A 265 -10.07 6.55 -8.11
CA LEU A 265 -10.05 6.58 -9.57
C LEU A 265 -9.40 5.29 -10.08
N TYR A 266 -10.12 4.52 -10.90
CA TYR A 266 -9.55 3.33 -11.54
C TYR A 266 -8.89 3.71 -12.85
N VAL A 267 -7.66 3.26 -13.06
CA VAL A 267 -6.94 3.43 -14.33
C VAL A 267 -6.82 2.06 -14.98
N VAL A 268 -7.31 1.93 -16.21
CA VAL A 268 -7.42 0.65 -16.91
C VAL A 268 -6.71 0.77 -18.27
N PRO A 269 -5.72 -0.08 -18.57
CA PRO A 269 -5.16 -0.16 -19.90
C PRO A 269 -6.22 -0.59 -20.91
N ALA A 270 -6.35 0.14 -22.01
CA ALA A 270 -7.19 -0.22 -23.13
C ALA A 270 -6.69 -1.54 -23.75
N PRO A 271 -7.58 -2.49 -24.04
CA PRO A 271 -7.26 -3.60 -24.95
C PRO A 271 -6.81 -3.06 -26.31
N GLU A 272 -5.86 -3.75 -26.96
CA GLU A 272 -5.30 -3.33 -28.26
C GLU A 272 -6.41 -3.14 -29.30
N GLU A 273 -7.46 -3.97 -29.27
CA GLU A 273 -8.58 -3.89 -30.20
C GLU A 273 -9.35 -2.57 -30.07
N VAL A 274 -9.47 -2.03 -28.84
CA VAL A 274 -10.13 -0.75 -28.55
C VAL A 274 -9.25 0.40 -28.99
N VAL A 275 -7.93 0.30 -28.80
CA VAL A 275 -6.96 1.30 -29.27
C VAL A 275 -6.99 1.39 -30.79
N HIS A 276 -6.85 0.27 -31.49
CA HIS A 276 -6.88 0.22 -32.95
C HIS A 276 -8.22 0.70 -33.54
N ALA A 277 -9.35 0.40 -32.91
CA ALA A 277 -10.66 0.92 -33.32
C ALA A 277 -10.78 2.44 -33.11
N SER A 278 -10.16 2.98 -32.06
CA SER A 278 -10.15 4.42 -31.79
C SER A 278 -9.28 5.18 -32.81
N VAL A 279 -8.14 4.64 -33.22
CA VAL A 279 -7.28 5.26 -34.26
C VAL A 279 -7.99 5.28 -35.61
N LYS A 280 -8.68 4.19 -35.98
CA LYS A 280 -9.46 4.12 -37.23
C LYS A 280 -10.65 5.09 -37.30
N THR A 281 -11.21 5.48 -36.14
CA THR A 281 -12.36 6.38 -36.05
C THR A 281 -11.98 7.86 -35.97
N GLN A 282 -10.73 8.19 -35.63
CA GLN A 282 -10.24 9.59 -35.69
C GLN A 282 -10.23 10.16 -37.12
N GLY A 283 -10.16 9.30 -38.15
CA GLY A 283 -10.23 9.70 -39.56
C GLY A 283 -11.65 9.78 -40.16
N SER A 284 -12.70 9.37 -39.45
CA SER A 284 -14.07 9.29 -40.00
C SER A 284 -15.14 9.94 -39.12
N GLY A 285 -15.24 11.27 -39.21
CA GLY A 285 -16.41 12.04 -38.75
C GLY A 285 -16.70 12.00 -37.24
N PRO A 286 -17.90 12.45 -36.80
CA PRO A 286 -18.21 12.76 -35.40
C PRO A 286 -18.56 11.52 -34.54
N SER A 287 -17.96 10.37 -34.83
CA SER A 287 -18.16 9.17 -34.03
C SER A 287 -17.40 9.28 -32.71
N ARG A 288 -18.06 8.95 -31.58
CA ARG A 288 -17.39 8.92 -30.26
C ARG A 288 -16.28 7.87 -30.28
N SER A 289 -15.05 8.27 -29.92
CA SER A 289 -13.90 7.37 -29.77
C SER A 289 -14.26 6.10 -28.98
N ALA A 290 -13.83 4.94 -29.49
CA ALA A 290 -14.07 3.63 -28.87
C ALA A 290 -13.60 3.57 -27.41
N THR A 291 -12.49 4.26 -27.09
CA THR A 291 -11.93 4.39 -25.74
C THR A 291 -12.89 5.09 -24.78
N ILE A 292 -13.63 6.10 -25.25
CA ILE A 292 -14.62 6.82 -24.42
C ILE A 292 -15.81 5.91 -24.11
N SER A 293 -16.32 5.20 -25.10
CA SER A 293 -17.42 4.25 -24.93
C SER A 293 -17.03 3.11 -23.98
N TYR A 294 -15.81 2.59 -24.12
CA TYR A 294 -15.25 1.59 -23.23
C TYR A 294 -15.13 2.10 -21.79
N CYS A 295 -14.63 3.32 -21.60
CA CYS A 295 -14.57 3.98 -20.30
C CYS A 295 -15.96 4.08 -19.63
N LYS A 296 -16.98 4.56 -20.36
CA LYS A 296 -18.35 4.66 -19.84
C LYS A 296 -18.99 3.32 -19.51
N ALA A 297 -18.68 2.27 -20.28
CA ALA A 297 -19.12 0.92 -19.97
C ALA A 297 -18.51 0.41 -18.64
N LEU A 298 -17.22 0.67 -18.40
CA LEU A 298 -16.55 0.30 -17.16
C LEU A 298 -17.08 1.08 -15.95
N GLU A 299 -17.31 2.38 -16.08
CA GLU A 299 -17.94 3.20 -15.03
C GLU A 299 -19.32 2.66 -14.65
N THR A 300 -20.18 2.38 -15.65
CA THR A 300 -21.52 1.82 -15.44
C THR A 300 -21.46 0.46 -14.75
N ARG A 301 -20.50 -0.37 -15.14
CA ARG A 301 -20.26 -1.69 -14.56
C ARG A 301 -19.82 -1.59 -13.09
N LEU A 302 -18.85 -0.74 -12.76
CA LEU A 302 -18.42 -0.52 -11.37
C LEU A 302 -19.55 0.04 -10.52
N ALA A 303 -20.29 1.04 -11.01
CA ALA A 303 -21.43 1.62 -10.31
C ALA A 303 -22.50 0.55 -10.01
N THR A 304 -22.75 -0.35 -10.96
CA THR A 304 -23.71 -1.45 -10.78
C THR A 304 -23.22 -2.49 -9.78
N LEU A 305 -21.96 -2.91 -9.90
CA LEU A 305 -21.36 -3.85 -8.96
C LEU A 305 -21.38 -3.29 -7.54
N PHE A 306 -20.91 -2.06 -7.31
CA PHE A 306 -20.83 -1.49 -5.97
C PHE A 306 -22.18 -1.14 -5.36
N ARG A 307 -23.24 -0.95 -6.16
CA ARG A 307 -24.62 -0.82 -5.64
C ARG A 307 -25.09 -2.07 -4.89
N SER A 308 -24.53 -3.25 -5.19
CA SER A 308 -24.83 -4.51 -4.48
C SER A 308 -24.15 -4.64 -3.11
N LEU A 309 -23.22 -3.73 -2.76
CA LEU A 309 -22.59 -3.71 -1.45
C LEU A 309 -23.54 -3.09 -0.41
N ARG A 310 -23.30 -3.40 0.87
CA ARG A 310 -24.09 -2.85 1.97
C ARG A 310 -24.04 -1.32 1.94
N GLY A 311 -25.18 -0.67 2.16
CA GLY A 311 -25.23 0.79 2.23
C GLY A 311 -24.21 1.30 3.24
N SER A 312 -23.29 2.18 2.78
CA SER A 312 -22.10 2.71 3.48
C SER A 312 -20.75 2.04 3.25
N THR A 313 -20.61 0.95 2.49
CA THR A 313 -19.27 0.42 2.16
C THR A 313 -18.50 1.32 1.19
N VAL A 314 -19.16 1.72 0.10
CA VAL A 314 -18.62 2.62 -0.93
C VAL A 314 -19.57 3.81 -1.09
N GLY A 315 -19.04 5.03 -1.15
CA GLY A 315 -19.81 6.22 -1.47
C GLY A 315 -19.84 6.47 -2.97
N SER A 316 -21.02 6.75 -3.54
CA SER A 316 -21.15 7.34 -4.88
C SER A 316 -21.40 8.83 -4.70
N VAL A 317 -20.38 9.66 -4.95
CA VAL A 317 -20.40 11.11 -4.70
C VAL A 317 -19.60 11.81 -5.78
N ARG A 318 -20.12 12.93 -6.29
CA ARG A 318 -19.35 13.76 -7.23
C ARG A 318 -18.09 14.28 -6.53
N MET A 319 -17.02 14.49 -7.28
CA MET A 319 -15.74 14.97 -6.77
C MET A 319 -15.87 16.13 -5.77
N ARG A 320 -16.68 17.15 -6.08
CA ARG A 320 -16.90 18.32 -5.21
C ARG A 320 -17.58 17.96 -3.89
N ASP A 321 -18.52 17.02 -3.91
CA ASP A 321 -19.31 16.62 -2.74
C ASP A 321 -18.54 15.68 -1.80
N ALA A 322 -17.44 15.09 -2.27
CA ALA A 322 -16.56 14.26 -1.47
C ALA A 322 -15.98 15.01 -0.27
N LEU A 323 -15.82 16.34 -0.39
CA LEU A 323 -15.30 17.24 0.65
C LEU A 323 -16.40 17.85 1.53
N SER A 324 -17.68 17.49 1.33
CA SER A 324 -18.74 17.96 2.22
C SER A 324 -18.59 17.37 3.63
N ALA A 325 -19.00 18.13 4.66
CA ALA A 325 -18.97 17.68 6.05
C ALA A 325 -19.66 16.30 6.25
N THR A 326 -20.75 16.06 5.51
CA THR A 326 -21.48 14.79 5.52
C THR A 326 -20.69 13.60 4.97
N ASN A 327 -19.77 13.81 4.03
CA ASN A 327 -18.95 12.74 3.48
C ASN A 327 -17.62 12.58 4.23
N LEU A 328 -17.07 13.67 4.75
CA LEU A 328 -15.86 13.66 5.59
C LEU A 328 -16.07 12.96 6.94
N SER A 329 -17.30 12.93 7.47
CA SER A 329 -17.63 12.24 8.73
C SER A 329 -17.80 10.72 8.59
N LYS A 330 -17.73 10.15 7.38
CA LYS A 330 -18.05 8.74 7.10
C LYS A 330 -16.80 7.85 7.09
N GLU A 331 -15.95 7.96 8.10
CA GLU A 331 -14.66 7.25 8.23
C GLU A 331 -14.76 5.71 8.07
N ARG A 332 -15.93 5.11 8.32
CA ARG A 332 -16.21 3.68 8.11
C ARG A 332 -16.32 3.27 6.63
N ARG A 333 -16.55 4.21 5.71
CA ARG A 333 -16.53 3.95 4.26
C ARG A 333 -15.13 3.53 3.84
N VAL A 334 -15.02 2.57 2.93
CA VAL A 334 -13.72 2.19 2.35
C VAL A 334 -13.22 3.34 1.48
N PHE A 335 -14.07 3.84 0.57
CA PHE A 335 -13.77 4.94 -0.32
C PHE A 335 -15.04 5.60 -0.87
N ASN A 336 -14.86 6.75 -1.51
CA ASN A 336 -15.82 7.45 -2.33
C ASN A 336 -15.43 7.30 -3.81
N MET A 337 -16.40 7.30 -4.72
CA MET A 337 -16.19 7.16 -6.15
C MET A 337 -17.09 8.15 -6.89
N ASP A 338 -16.53 8.86 -7.87
CA ASP A 338 -17.31 9.76 -8.73
C ASP A 338 -18.07 8.93 -9.78
N PRO A 339 -19.42 8.92 -9.77
CA PRO A 339 -20.19 8.10 -10.70
C PRO A 339 -20.00 8.49 -12.18
N SER A 340 -19.50 9.70 -12.46
CA SER A 340 -19.31 10.21 -13.82
C SER A 340 -17.87 10.11 -14.31
N HIS A 341 -16.92 9.84 -13.41
CA HIS A 341 -15.48 9.88 -13.69
C HIS A 341 -14.72 8.88 -12.80
N SER A 342 -15.28 7.69 -12.58
CA SER A 342 -14.64 6.67 -11.73
C SER A 342 -13.54 5.87 -12.42
N VAL A 343 -13.47 5.95 -13.74
CA VAL A 343 -12.53 5.19 -14.57
C VAL A 343 -11.84 6.14 -15.54
N VAL A 344 -10.55 5.90 -15.76
CA VAL A 344 -9.81 6.44 -16.89
C VAL A 344 -9.22 5.27 -17.66
N VAL A 345 -9.46 5.25 -18.95
CA VAL A 345 -8.88 4.27 -19.85
C VAL A 345 -7.63 4.90 -20.46
N VAL A 346 -6.49 4.22 -20.34
CA VAL A 346 -5.20 4.68 -20.85
C VAL A 346 -4.61 3.68 -21.84
N SER A 347 -3.64 4.07 -22.66
CA SER A 347 -2.90 3.14 -23.52
C SER A 347 -2.10 2.17 -22.67
N ARG A 348 -1.91 0.94 -23.18
CA ARG A 348 -1.10 -0.06 -22.49
C ARG A 348 0.31 0.44 -22.24
N ARG A 349 0.95 1.07 -23.24
CA ARG A 349 2.27 1.69 -23.11
C ARG A 349 2.34 2.66 -21.92
N THR A 350 1.33 3.50 -21.71
CA THR A 350 1.29 4.45 -20.59
C THR A 350 1.16 3.78 -19.23
N ALA A 351 0.49 2.64 -19.18
CA ALA A 351 0.26 1.88 -17.97
C ALA A 351 1.35 0.84 -17.65
N THR A 352 2.21 0.51 -18.60
CA THR A 352 3.26 -0.53 -18.47
C THR A 352 4.66 0.06 -18.53
N ALA A 353 5.67 -0.78 -18.25
CA ALA A 353 7.07 -0.40 -18.35
C ALA A 353 7.51 -0.08 -19.79
N ASP A 354 6.71 -0.44 -20.79
CA ASP A 354 6.99 -0.19 -22.21
C ASP A 354 6.95 1.31 -22.57
N GLY A 355 6.30 2.13 -21.73
CA GLY A 355 6.25 3.59 -21.86
C GLY A 355 7.26 4.33 -20.98
N ARG A 356 8.30 3.67 -20.47
CA ARG A 356 9.37 4.32 -19.69
C ARG A 356 10.16 5.25 -20.59
N VAL A 357 10.18 6.52 -20.23
CA VAL A 357 10.89 7.56 -20.99
C VAL A 357 12.40 7.30 -20.96
N GLU A 358 12.91 6.77 -19.84
CA GLU A 358 14.33 6.42 -19.67
C GLU A 358 14.75 5.33 -20.64
N VAL A 359 13.97 4.24 -20.72
CA VAL A 359 14.25 3.11 -21.63
C VAL A 359 14.07 3.53 -23.09
N GLN A 360 13.11 4.41 -23.40
CA GLN A 360 12.96 4.95 -24.76
C GLN A 360 14.15 5.82 -25.15
N PHE A 361 14.67 6.61 -24.21
CA PHE A 361 15.85 7.42 -24.44
C PHE A 361 17.12 6.57 -24.55
N GLU A 362 17.30 5.56 -23.70
CA GLU A 362 18.38 4.58 -23.81
C GLU A 362 18.33 3.84 -25.14
N ASN A 363 17.16 3.33 -25.56
CA ASN A 363 16.99 2.69 -26.85
C ASN A 363 17.30 3.64 -28.02
N LEU A 364 16.97 4.93 -27.89
CA LEU A 364 17.32 5.95 -28.89
C LEU A 364 18.84 6.16 -28.92
N LEU A 365 19.50 6.27 -27.78
CA LEU A 365 20.96 6.40 -27.70
C LEU A 365 21.67 5.17 -28.25
N ASP A 366 21.21 3.96 -27.88
CA ASP A 366 21.72 2.69 -28.39
C ASP A 366 21.51 2.57 -29.91
N ALA A 367 20.39 3.07 -30.42
CA ALA A 367 20.15 3.15 -31.86
C ALA A 367 21.12 4.15 -32.53
N LEU A 368 21.37 5.30 -31.92
CA LEU A 368 22.34 6.28 -32.44
C LEU A 368 23.80 5.79 -32.38
N ASP A 369 24.13 4.92 -31.42
CA ASP A 369 25.45 4.32 -31.22
C ASP A 369 25.67 3.07 -32.08
N ALA A 370 24.61 2.34 -32.47
CA ALA A 370 24.70 1.42 -33.59
C ALA A 370 25.09 2.23 -34.83
N ASP A 371 25.96 1.72 -35.71
CA ASP A 371 26.50 2.41 -36.90
C ASP A 371 25.40 2.80 -37.92
N ILE A 372 24.46 3.67 -37.52
CA ILE A 372 23.39 4.19 -38.34
C ILE A 372 23.97 5.40 -39.06
N THR A 373 24.06 5.30 -40.39
CA THR A 373 24.53 6.42 -41.19
C THR A 373 23.52 7.57 -41.07
N ALA A 374 23.97 8.82 -41.14
CA ALA A 374 23.04 9.98 -41.13
C ALA A 374 21.95 9.86 -42.21
N THR A 375 22.23 9.15 -43.30
CA THR A 375 21.28 8.78 -44.35
C THR A 375 20.21 7.80 -43.90
N ASP A 376 20.51 6.82 -43.04
CA ASP A 376 19.53 5.87 -42.52
C ASP A 376 18.59 6.54 -41.51
N ILE A 377 19.10 7.45 -40.66
CA ILE A 377 18.29 8.27 -39.73
C ILE A 377 17.31 9.16 -40.51
N LEU A 378 17.77 9.79 -41.59
CA LEU A 378 16.95 10.69 -42.41
C LEU A 378 15.92 9.94 -43.28
N ASN A 379 16.15 8.66 -43.57
CA ASN A 379 15.25 7.80 -44.34
C ASN A 379 14.29 7.00 -43.46
N ASP A 380 14.53 6.92 -42.15
CA ASP A 380 13.62 6.27 -41.22
C ASP A 380 12.47 7.20 -40.84
N GLU A 381 11.42 7.15 -41.66
CA GLU A 381 10.13 7.83 -41.42
C GLU A 381 9.53 7.50 -40.04
N SER A 382 9.93 6.41 -39.37
CA SER A 382 9.45 6.08 -38.02
C SER A 382 10.06 6.95 -36.92
N LEU A 383 11.26 7.53 -37.15
CA LEU A 383 11.90 8.46 -36.21
C LEU A 383 11.29 9.87 -36.28
N LEU A 384 10.67 10.21 -37.41
CA LEU A 384 9.97 11.48 -37.66
C LEU A 384 8.46 11.39 -37.46
N GLN A 385 7.93 10.19 -37.16
CA GLN A 385 6.54 10.06 -36.75
C GLN A 385 6.34 10.86 -35.46
N PRO A 386 5.26 11.68 -35.37
CA PRO A 386 4.87 12.27 -34.10
C PRO A 386 4.83 11.14 -33.07
N LEU A 387 5.48 11.36 -31.92
CA LEU A 387 5.27 10.48 -30.77
C LEU A 387 3.76 10.33 -30.63
N ASP A 388 3.24 9.09 -30.75
CA ASP A 388 1.80 8.80 -30.61
C ASP A 388 1.30 9.61 -29.42
N ASP A 389 0.46 10.62 -29.69
CA ASP A 389 0.09 11.65 -28.72
C ASP A 389 -0.15 11.00 -27.36
N ASP A 390 0.50 11.56 -26.33
CA ASP A 390 0.34 11.16 -24.95
C ASP A 390 -1.13 10.84 -24.70
N ASP A 391 -1.40 9.56 -24.49
CA ASP A 391 -2.74 9.02 -24.67
C ASP A 391 -3.79 9.91 -23.98
N ILE A 392 -4.84 10.29 -24.73
CA ILE A 392 -5.90 11.21 -24.28
C ILE A 392 -6.43 10.81 -22.89
N GLY A 393 -6.42 9.51 -22.58
CA GLY A 393 -6.68 8.97 -21.26
C GLY A 393 -5.79 9.55 -20.17
N PHE A 394 -4.47 9.50 -20.35
CA PHE A 394 -3.49 9.98 -19.39
C PHE A 394 -3.58 11.49 -19.15
N GLN A 395 -3.80 12.29 -20.20
CA GLN A 395 -4.05 13.72 -20.02
C GLN A 395 -5.29 13.98 -19.17
N ARG A 396 -6.38 13.21 -19.37
CA ARG A 396 -7.59 13.30 -18.54
C ARG A 396 -7.35 12.85 -17.10
N LEU A 397 -6.52 11.83 -16.89
CA LEU A 397 -6.09 11.41 -15.55
C LEU A 397 -5.40 12.58 -14.84
N ASN A 398 -4.41 13.20 -15.47
CA ASN A 398 -3.70 14.34 -14.90
C ASN A 398 -4.64 15.52 -14.61
N GLN A 399 -5.52 15.88 -15.54
CA GLN A 399 -6.52 16.93 -15.32
C GLN A 399 -7.44 16.61 -14.13
N TYR A 400 -7.88 15.36 -13.99
CA TYR A 400 -8.73 14.94 -12.89
C TYR A 400 -8.01 15.01 -11.54
N VAL A 401 -6.77 14.53 -11.48
CA VAL A 401 -5.92 14.59 -10.28
C VAL A 401 -5.72 16.04 -9.86
N HIS A 402 -5.26 16.91 -10.76
CA HIS A 402 -5.01 18.33 -10.46
C HIS A 402 -6.28 19.05 -10.02
N LYS A 403 -7.41 18.81 -10.70
CA LYS A 403 -8.70 19.39 -10.31
C LYS A 403 -9.11 19.01 -8.89
N TYR A 404 -8.86 17.77 -8.46
CA TYR A 404 -9.17 17.35 -7.10
C TYR A 404 -8.19 17.93 -6.07
N LEU A 405 -6.90 18.04 -6.42
CA LEU A 405 -5.90 18.71 -5.58
C LEU A 405 -6.27 20.18 -5.37
N ASP A 406 -6.67 20.90 -6.43
CA ASP A 406 -7.14 22.28 -6.34
C ASP A 406 -8.35 22.41 -5.41
N LEU A 407 -9.29 21.46 -5.46
CA LEU A 407 -10.43 21.42 -4.53
C LEU A 407 -10.00 21.17 -3.08
N LEU A 408 -8.99 20.32 -2.84
CA LEU A 408 -8.45 20.07 -1.50
C LEU A 408 -7.76 21.32 -0.93
N PHE A 409 -6.97 22.04 -1.74
CA PHE A 409 -6.26 23.23 -1.29
C PHE A 409 -7.15 24.48 -1.19
N SER A 410 -8.18 24.58 -2.02
CA SER A 410 -9.20 25.64 -1.93
C SER A 410 -10.30 25.34 -0.91
N PHE A 411 -10.30 24.13 -0.31
CA PHE A 411 -11.26 23.75 0.70
C PHE A 411 -11.15 24.67 1.91
N SER A 412 -12.17 25.52 2.09
CA SER A 412 -12.35 26.33 3.28
C SER A 412 -13.51 25.75 4.10
N PRO A 413 -13.31 25.41 5.38
CA PRO A 413 -14.37 24.94 6.26
C PRO A 413 -15.28 26.13 6.67
N SER A 414 -16.00 26.70 5.70
CA SER A 414 -16.98 27.74 5.96
C SER A 414 -18.28 27.10 6.44
N GLY A 415 -18.56 27.16 7.75
CA GLY A 415 -19.93 26.97 8.27
C GLY A 415 -20.13 26.09 9.51
N SER A 416 -19.09 25.53 10.14
CA SER A 416 -19.28 24.76 11.38
C SER A 416 -19.28 25.69 12.60
N LYS A 417 -20.42 25.79 13.29
CA LYS A 417 -20.53 26.41 14.63
C LYS A 417 -19.78 25.62 15.71
N ASP A 418 -19.39 24.38 15.43
CA ASP A 418 -18.55 23.57 16.30
C ASP A 418 -17.10 23.62 15.80
N GLY A 419 -16.23 24.24 16.59
CA GLY A 419 -14.85 24.61 16.26
C GLY A 419 -13.87 23.44 16.12
N GLY A 420 -14.05 22.61 15.08
CA GLY A 420 -13.04 21.69 14.56
C GLY A 420 -12.65 22.10 13.14
N ARG A 421 -11.50 22.76 12.98
CA ARG A 421 -10.93 23.08 11.66
C ARG A 421 -10.58 21.78 10.92
N THR A 422 -11.44 21.34 9.99
CA THR A 422 -11.11 20.25 9.05
C THR A 422 -10.20 20.82 7.98
N GLU A 423 -8.92 20.97 8.31
CA GLU A 423 -7.88 21.49 7.40
C GLU A 423 -6.96 20.36 6.94
N LEU A 424 -6.36 20.48 5.76
CA LEU A 424 -5.31 19.57 5.34
C LEU A 424 -4.16 19.58 6.36
N LEU A 425 -3.65 18.39 6.67
CA LEU A 425 -2.55 18.23 7.63
C LEU A 425 -1.24 18.77 7.05
N SER A 426 -0.31 19.10 7.93
CA SER A 426 1.10 19.25 7.55
C SER A 426 1.80 17.89 7.41
N PRO A 427 2.89 17.78 6.62
CA PRO A 427 3.64 16.53 6.49
C PRO A 427 4.02 15.87 7.82
N PRO A 428 4.53 16.60 8.85
CA PRO A 428 4.83 16.01 10.15
C PRO A 428 3.57 15.48 10.88
N GLN A 429 2.45 16.22 10.80
CA GLN A 429 1.19 15.82 11.43
C GLN A 429 0.61 14.57 10.75
N TRP A 430 0.67 14.52 9.42
CA TRP A 430 0.23 13.36 8.65
C TRP A 430 1.09 12.14 8.97
N LEU A 431 2.43 12.28 8.96
CA LEU A 431 3.35 11.18 9.25
C LEU A 431 3.15 10.62 10.66
N LYS A 432 2.98 11.50 11.65
CA LYS A 432 2.66 11.11 13.03
C LYS A 432 1.34 10.31 13.11
N ALA A 433 0.30 10.75 12.40
CA ALA A 433 -0.97 10.05 12.35
C ALA A 433 -0.86 8.70 11.62
N PHE A 434 -0.10 8.63 10.52
CA PHE A 434 0.15 7.41 9.78
C PHE A 434 0.88 6.36 10.63
N HIS A 435 1.95 6.75 11.33
CA HIS A 435 2.64 5.85 12.28
C HIS A 435 1.71 5.39 13.42
N GLY A 436 0.81 6.27 13.89
CA GLY A 436 -0.23 5.91 14.85
C GLY A 436 -1.21 4.87 14.31
N LEU A 437 -1.57 4.95 13.02
CA LEU A 437 -2.40 3.96 12.34
C LEU A 437 -1.68 2.61 12.21
N VAL A 438 -0.42 2.60 11.76
CA VAL A 438 0.42 1.40 11.65
C VAL A 438 0.57 0.72 13.03
N LYS A 439 0.84 1.49 14.08
CA LYS A 439 0.89 0.98 15.46
C LYS A 439 -0.44 0.39 15.92
N SER A 440 -1.57 1.00 15.53
CA SER A 440 -2.90 0.48 15.83
C SER A 440 -3.16 -0.85 15.13
N TYR A 441 -2.67 -1.00 13.90
CA TYR A 441 -2.69 -2.27 13.19
C TYR A 441 -1.87 -3.36 13.91
N GLY A 442 -0.66 -3.02 14.39
CA GLY A 442 0.14 -3.95 15.19
C GLY A 442 -0.58 -4.45 16.44
N ARG A 443 -1.36 -3.59 17.11
CA ARG A 443 -2.21 -3.97 18.25
C ARG A 443 -3.37 -4.89 17.85
N LEU A 444 -4.00 -4.63 16.71
CA LEU A 444 -5.04 -5.49 16.15
C LEU A 444 -4.51 -6.91 15.89
N GLU A 445 -3.32 -7.03 15.29
CA GLU A 445 -2.68 -8.33 15.07
C GLU A 445 -2.30 -9.03 16.37
N ALA A 446 -1.72 -8.31 17.34
CA ALA A 446 -1.40 -8.88 18.64
C ALA A 446 -2.66 -9.46 19.32
N LYS A 447 -3.79 -8.75 19.26
CA LYS A 447 -5.07 -9.25 19.77
C LYS A 447 -5.51 -10.52 19.03
N ARG A 448 -5.38 -10.57 17.70
CA ARG A 448 -5.73 -11.78 16.92
C ARG A 448 -4.86 -12.97 17.30
N ARG A 449 -3.54 -12.78 17.41
CA ARG A 449 -2.61 -13.85 17.83
C ARG A 449 -2.96 -14.40 19.21
N LEU A 450 -3.28 -13.52 20.18
CA LEU A 450 -3.72 -13.93 21.52
C LEU A 450 -5.05 -14.69 21.48
N ALA A 451 -6.00 -14.27 20.65
CA ALA A 451 -7.28 -14.97 20.50
C ALA A 451 -7.12 -16.37 19.87
N THR A 452 -6.24 -16.51 18.86
CA THR A 452 -5.92 -17.81 18.26
C THR A 452 -5.23 -18.73 19.27
N ALA A 453 -4.22 -18.23 19.99
CA ALA A 453 -3.54 -19.02 21.03
C ALA A 453 -4.48 -19.45 22.17
N ALA A 454 -5.45 -18.59 22.54
CA ALA A 454 -6.46 -18.93 23.55
C ALA A 454 -7.44 -20.01 23.07
N LEU A 455 -7.80 -20.03 21.78
CA LEU A 455 -8.63 -21.09 21.20
C LEU A 455 -7.89 -22.42 21.14
N GLU A 456 -6.62 -22.41 20.70
CA GLU A 456 -5.77 -23.62 20.67
C GLU A 456 -5.56 -24.20 22.09
N ALA A 457 -5.38 -23.34 23.10
CA ALA A 457 -5.28 -23.76 24.50
C ALA A 457 -6.60 -24.34 25.04
N ALA A 458 -7.75 -23.81 24.61
CA ALA A 458 -9.07 -24.33 25.00
C ALA A 458 -9.38 -25.70 24.35
N GLU A 459 -8.93 -25.91 23.10
CA GLU A 459 -9.09 -27.19 22.40
C GLU A 459 -8.10 -28.26 22.91
N GLY A 460 -6.87 -27.86 23.29
CA GLY A 460 -5.89 -28.77 23.90
C GLY A 460 -6.19 -29.14 25.36
N GLY A 461 -7.03 -28.36 26.04
CA GLY A 461 -7.41 -28.58 27.44
C GLY A 461 -8.52 -29.62 27.65
N SER A 462 -9.22 -30.08 26.60
CA SER A 462 -10.34 -31.03 26.74
C SER A 462 -9.95 -32.50 26.57
N ALA A 463 -8.65 -32.82 26.41
CA ALA A 463 -8.16 -34.18 26.16
C ALA A 463 -7.48 -34.83 27.38
N SER A 464 -7.60 -34.25 28.58
CA SER A 464 -6.96 -34.77 29.81
C SER A 464 -7.91 -34.93 30.99
N ASP A 465 -9.18 -35.30 30.75
CA ASP A 465 -10.13 -35.68 31.81
C ASP A 465 -10.65 -37.13 31.60
N TYR A 466 -9.78 -38.01 31.14
CA TYR A 466 -9.98 -39.46 31.26
C TYR A 466 -8.82 -40.03 32.08
N LEU A 467 -9.02 -40.10 33.40
CA LEU A 467 -8.58 -41.15 34.32
C LEU A 467 -8.72 -40.65 35.77
N ALA A 468 -9.95 -40.63 36.28
CA ALA A 468 -10.19 -40.73 37.72
C ALA A 468 -10.83 -42.10 37.98
N PRO A 469 -10.19 -43.02 38.73
CA PRO A 469 -10.80 -44.28 39.08
C PRO A 469 -11.88 -44.05 40.12
N ALA A 470 -13.07 -44.60 39.85
CA ALA A 470 -14.20 -44.61 40.77
C ALA A 470 -13.83 -45.33 42.07
N SER A 471 -13.76 -44.60 43.18
CA SER A 471 -13.85 -45.15 44.52
C SER A 471 -15.29 -44.97 45.01
N TYR A 472 -16.09 -46.02 44.85
CA TYR A 472 -17.35 -46.19 45.56
C TYR A 472 -17.03 -46.31 47.06
N GLN A 473 -17.51 -45.36 47.86
CA GLN A 473 -17.60 -45.51 49.30
C GLN A 473 -19.08 -45.59 49.65
N LEU A 474 -19.53 -46.81 49.98
CA LEU A 474 -20.83 -47.06 50.60
C LEU A 474 -20.90 -46.31 51.93
N ASP A 475 -21.98 -45.56 52.13
CA ASP A 475 -22.37 -44.99 53.42
C ASP A 475 -23.47 -45.88 54.02
N PRO A 476 -23.28 -46.52 55.19
CA PRO A 476 -24.29 -47.33 55.83
C PRO A 476 -25.11 -46.49 56.82
N MET A 477 -26.43 -46.58 56.67
CA MET A 477 -27.48 -46.15 57.61
C MET A 477 -27.66 -44.64 57.83
N GLU A 478 -28.74 -44.10 57.25
CA GLU A 478 -29.78 -43.49 58.08
C GLU A 478 -31.16 -44.00 57.62
N LEU A 479 -31.71 -44.87 58.46
CA LEU A 479 -33.12 -45.23 58.52
C LEU A 479 -33.88 -44.10 59.25
N THR A 480 -35.19 -43.99 58.99
CA THR A 480 -36.22 -43.21 59.70
C THR A 480 -36.45 -41.75 59.27
N ARG A 481 -37.25 -41.55 58.22
CA ARG A 481 -38.70 -41.28 58.36
C ARG A 481 -39.43 -41.41 57.04
#